data_AF-A0A7J4V8E2-F1
#
_entry.id   AF-A0A7J4V8E2-F1
#
_cell.length_a   1.000
_cell.length_b   1.000
_cell.length_c   1.000
_cell.angle_alpha   90.00
_cell.angle_beta   90.00
_cell.angle_gamma   90.00
#
_symmetry.space_group_name_H-M   'P 1'
#
loop_
_entity.id
_entity.type
_entity.pdbx_description
1 polymer ?
#
loop_
_entity_poly.entity_id
_entity_poly.type
_entity_poly.pdbx_seq_one_letter_code
_entity_poly.pdbx_strand_id
1 'polypeptide(L)'
;MVAKTLVREKRFEEALECFRIARGQVPHYTSWYLEYVYFSFALKVSLNKKIENSDLDEARAAIQQGRFLLRNGYTETGLTERYTGRLHQLRGEWEEAIPYLLAARTRMTNEDLMAVDQALFLSYTQTGKFAEARSLVEEGVRSGSRFRQEYLKMLASLQKK
;
A
#
# COMPACT_ATOMS: atom_id res chain seq x y z
N MET A 1 12.78 9.28 8.72
CA MET A 1 13.46 8.53 7.63
C MET A 1 13.76 9.50 6.50
N VAL A 2 15.04 9.65 6.12
CA VAL A 2 15.51 10.60 5.09
C VAL A 2 14.76 10.43 3.77
N ALA A 3 14.53 9.19 3.34
CA ALA A 3 13.76 8.89 2.12
C ALA A 3 12.36 9.54 2.12
N LYS A 4 11.62 9.50 3.24
CA LYS A 4 10.28 10.11 3.34
C LYS A 4 10.32 11.64 3.19
N THR A 5 11.40 12.29 3.64
CA THR A 5 11.63 13.72 3.42
C THR A 5 11.90 14.01 1.95
N LEU A 6 12.77 13.22 1.31
CA LEU A 6 13.08 13.34 -0.12
C LEU A 6 11.83 13.17 -1.00
N VAL A 7 10.93 12.23 -0.66
CA VAL A 7 9.64 12.09 -1.35
C VAL A 7 8.79 13.36 -1.23
N ARG A 8 8.74 13.99 -0.04
CA ARG A 8 8.00 15.25 0.16
C ARG A 8 8.60 16.40 -0.64
N GLU A 9 9.93 16.41 -0.79
CA GLU A 9 10.68 17.37 -1.61
C GLU A 9 10.66 17.05 -3.12
N LYS A 10 9.95 15.99 -3.54
CA LYS A 10 9.90 15.50 -4.93
C LYS A 10 11.25 15.06 -5.50
N ARG A 11 12.23 14.76 -4.64
CA ARG A 11 13.56 14.26 -5.01
C ARG A 11 13.50 12.73 -5.12
N PHE A 12 12.75 12.25 -6.12
CA PHE A 12 12.37 10.84 -6.20
C PHE A 12 13.52 9.91 -6.55
N GLU A 13 14.51 10.36 -7.34
CA GLU A 13 15.72 9.59 -7.65
C GLU A 13 16.54 9.31 -6.38
N GLU A 14 16.75 10.33 -5.56
CA GLU A 14 17.50 10.21 -4.30
C GLU A 14 16.74 9.37 -3.27
N ALA A 15 15.42 9.53 -3.21
CA ALA A 15 14.56 8.68 -2.39
C ALA A 15 14.65 7.21 -2.85
N LEU A 16 14.64 6.97 -4.16
CA LEU A 16 14.75 5.63 -4.74
C LEU A 16 16.07 4.96 -4.37
N GLU A 17 17.16 5.71 -4.45
CA GLU A 17 18.49 5.23 -4.06
C GLU A 17 18.56 4.90 -2.56
N CYS A 18 17.96 5.73 -1.70
CA CYS A 18 17.85 5.45 -0.27
C CYS A 18 17.10 4.13 0.00
N PHE A 19 15.98 3.88 -0.70
CA PHE A 19 15.25 2.62 -0.55
C PHE A 19 16.03 1.42 -1.10
N ARG A 20 16.77 1.58 -2.20
CA ARG A 20 17.65 0.54 -2.74
C ARG A 20 18.71 0.12 -1.73
N ILE A 21 19.37 1.09 -1.09
CA ILE A 21 20.39 0.84 -0.06
C ILE A 21 19.74 0.18 1.15
N ALA A 22 18.65 0.74 1.69
CA ALA A 22 17.97 0.21 2.87
C ALA A 22 17.49 -1.24 2.68
N ARG A 23 17.01 -1.57 1.47
CA ARG A 23 16.62 -2.94 1.11
C ARG A 23 17.76 -3.94 1.21
N GLY A 24 19.00 -3.53 0.90
CA GLY A 24 20.19 -4.38 1.05
C GLY A 24 20.65 -4.56 2.49
N GLN A 25 20.09 -3.82 3.44
CA GLN A 25 20.47 -3.85 4.87
C GLN A 25 19.45 -4.59 5.75
N VAL A 26 18.38 -5.12 5.16
CA VAL A 26 17.34 -5.86 5.90
C VAL A 26 17.20 -7.30 5.37
N PRO A 27 16.90 -8.28 6.24
CA PRO A 27 16.60 -9.63 5.79
C PRO A 27 15.35 -9.66 4.91
N HIS A 28 15.35 -10.51 3.88
CA HIS A 28 14.24 -10.63 2.92
C HIS A 28 12.90 -10.97 3.59
N TYR A 29 12.90 -11.82 4.61
CA TYR A 29 11.69 -12.26 5.31
C TYR A 29 11.31 -11.31 6.44
N THR A 30 11.13 -10.03 6.12
CA THR A 30 10.66 -8.99 7.05
C THR A 30 9.64 -8.08 6.39
N SER A 31 8.75 -7.47 7.18
CA SER A 31 7.82 -6.45 6.68
C SER A 31 8.54 -5.21 6.13
N TRP A 32 9.77 -4.96 6.58
CA TRP A 32 10.62 -3.84 6.14
C TRP A 32 11.13 -4.07 4.72
N TYR A 33 11.51 -5.30 4.39
CA TYR A 33 11.86 -5.66 3.02
C TYR A 33 10.68 -5.41 2.07
N LEU A 34 9.47 -5.85 2.45
CA LEU A 34 8.25 -5.63 1.66
C LEU A 34 7.94 -4.13 1.49
N GLU A 35 8.09 -3.35 2.57
CA GLU A 35 7.95 -1.90 2.56
C GLU A 35 8.87 -1.25 1.53
N TYR A 36 10.15 -1.62 1.54
CA TYR A 36 11.15 -1.03 0.66
C TYR A 36 10.97 -1.43 -0.80
N VAL A 37 10.60 -2.69 -1.08
CA VAL A 37 10.21 -3.10 -2.43
C VAL A 37 9.03 -2.26 -2.90
N TYR A 38 7.96 -2.14 -2.10
CA TYR A 38 6.81 -1.33 -2.48
C TYR A 38 7.18 0.14 -2.77
N PHE A 39 7.95 0.79 -1.90
CA PHE A 39 8.32 2.19 -2.10
C PHE A 39 9.23 2.41 -3.30
N SER A 40 10.19 1.51 -3.58
CA SER A 40 11.01 1.59 -4.79
C SER A 40 10.15 1.62 -6.05
N PHE A 41 9.07 0.82 -6.09
CA PHE A 41 8.16 0.76 -7.23
C PHE A 41 7.29 2.00 -7.33
N ALA A 42 6.68 2.41 -6.21
CA ALA A 42 5.86 3.61 -6.17
C ALA A 42 6.64 4.86 -6.64
N LEU A 43 7.94 4.93 -6.35
CA LEU A 43 8.81 6.00 -6.83
C LEU A 43 9.14 5.89 -8.31
N LYS A 44 9.38 4.68 -8.84
CA LYS A 44 9.55 4.48 -10.28
C LYS A 44 8.31 4.94 -11.06
N VAL A 45 7.11 4.60 -10.59
CA VAL A 45 5.84 5.10 -11.18
C VAL A 45 5.78 6.63 -11.11
N SER A 46 6.14 7.22 -9.96
CA SER A 46 6.13 8.68 -9.77
C SER A 46 7.14 9.42 -10.66
N LEU A 47 8.21 8.75 -11.08
CA LEU A 47 9.20 9.24 -12.03
C LEU A 47 8.79 9.06 -13.50
N ASN A 48 7.56 8.64 -13.77
CA ASN A 48 7.09 8.22 -15.10
C ASN A 48 8.01 7.18 -15.76
N LYS A 49 8.75 6.39 -14.96
CA LYS A 49 9.53 5.28 -15.48
C LYS A 49 8.57 4.15 -15.81
N LYS A 50 8.76 3.56 -16.99
CA LYS A 50 8.00 2.39 -17.40
C LYS A 50 8.30 1.25 -16.42
N ILE A 51 7.25 0.65 -15.86
CA ILE A 51 7.37 -0.56 -15.05
C ILE A 51 7.74 -1.70 -15.99
N GLU A 52 8.88 -2.32 -15.72
CA GLU A 52 9.41 -3.40 -16.53
C GLU A 52 8.90 -4.77 -16.05
N ASN A 53 9.10 -5.82 -16.85
CA ASN A 53 8.77 -7.18 -16.41
C ASN A 53 9.61 -7.60 -15.20
N SER A 54 10.86 -7.14 -15.12
CA SER A 54 11.77 -7.36 -13.98
C SER A 54 11.20 -6.79 -12.67
N ASP A 55 10.56 -5.63 -12.76
CA ASP A 55 9.84 -5.04 -11.64
C ASP A 55 8.66 -5.95 -11.24
N LEU A 56 7.81 -6.33 -12.18
CA LEU A 56 6.67 -7.20 -11.88
C LEU A 56 7.11 -8.55 -11.26
N ASP A 57 8.25 -9.10 -11.69
CA ASP A 57 8.88 -10.29 -11.11
C ASP A 57 9.35 -10.08 -9.67
N GLU A 58 10.00 -8.95 -9.37
CA GLU A 58 10.42 -8.61 -8.02
C GLU A 58 9.21 -8.40 -7.09
N ALA A 59 8.14 -7.74 -7.56
CA ALA A 59 6.90 -7.64 -6.81
C ALA A 59 6.28 -9.02 -6.54
N ARG A 60 6.34 -9.95 -7.51
CA ARG A 60 5.89 -11.33 -7.36
C ARG A 60 6.64 -12.06 -6.24
N ALA A 61 7.97 -11.93 -6.24
CA ALA A 61 8.83 -12.58 -5.26
C ALA A 61 8.56 -12.01 -3.86
N ALA A 62 8.42 -10.69 -3.74
CA ALA A 62 8.06 -10.05 -2.48
C ALA A 62 6.68 -10.49 -1.98
N ILE A 63 5.67 -10.65 -2.85
CA ILE A 63 4.37 -11.21 -2.48
C ILE A 63 4.51 -12.64 -1.93
N GLN A 64 5.32 -13.49 -2.54
CA GLN A 64 5.56 -14.85 -2.04
C GLN A 64 6.20 -14.83 -0.64
N GLN A 65 7.14 -13.92 -0.40
CA GLN A 65 7.74 -13.74 0.93
C GLN A 65 6.72 -13.22 1.95
N GLY A 66 5.87 -12.26 1.57
CA GLY A 66 4.77 -11.78 2.40
C GLY A 66 3.82 -12.92 2.78
N ARG A 67 3.40 -13.73 1.82
CA ARG A 67 2.58 -14.93 2.07
C ARG A 67 3.26 -15.92 3.01
N PHE A 68 4.57 -16.13 2.86
CA PHE A 68 5.34 -16.97 3.76
C PHE A 68 5.34 -16.42 5.19
N LEU A 69 5.61 -15.12 5.37
CA LEU A 69 5.60 -14.49 6.68
C LEU A 69 4.24 -14.60 7.38
N LEU A 70 3.16 -14.32 6.65
CA LEU A 70 1.80 -14.40 7.17
C LEU A 70 1.41 -15.82 7.60
N ARG A 71 1.83 -16.85 6.83
CA ARG A 71 1.58 -18.26 7.17
C ARG A 71 2.33 -18.73 8.42
N ASN A 72 3.44 -18.09 8.76
CA ASN A 72 4.28 -18.46 9.90
C ASN A 72 4.08 -17.54 11.12
N GLY A 73 3.03 -16.70 11.13
CA GLY A 73 2.63 -15.91 12.30
C GLY A 73 3.31 -14.54 12.46
N TYR A 74 4.06 -14.06 11.46
CA TYR A 74 4.74 -12.76 11.51
C TYR A 74 3.80 -11.59 11.12
N THR A 75 2.81 -11.32 11.97
CA THR A 75 1.68 -10.41 11.67
C THR A 75 1.36 -9.35 12.73
N GLU A 76 2.29 -9.02 13.64
CA GLU A 76 1.96 -8.22 14.83
C GLU A 76 1.49 -6.79 14.52
N THR A 77 2.12 -6.13 13.54
CA THR A 77 1.85 -4.71 13.22
C THR A 77 0.87 -4.51 12.08
N GLY A 78 0.48 -5.57 11.37
CA GLY A 78 -0.29 -5.48 10.12
C GLY A 78 0.50 -4.97 8.90
N LEU A 79 1.80 -4.65 9.06
CA LEU A 79 2.63 -4.12 7.96
C LEU A 79 2.89 -5.17 6.87
N THR A 80 3.05 -6.44 7.27
CA THR A 80 3.22 -7.55 6.33
C THR A 80 2.00 -7.66 5.42
N GLU A 81 0.80 -7.63 6.00
CA GLU A 81 -0.47 -7.64 5.28
C GLU A 81 -0.60 -6.40 4.37
N ARG A 82 -0.35 -5.20 4.92
CA ARG A 82 -0.45 -3.95 4.17
C ARG A 82 0.43 -4.00 2.92
N TYR A 83 1.71 -4.29 3.07
CA TYR A 83 2.63 -4.25 1.93
C TYR A 83 2.42 -5.41 0.96
N THR A 84 1.98 -6.58 1.43
CA THR A 84 1.55 -7.67 0.54
C THR A 84 0.37 -7.22 -0.33
N GLY A 85 -0.64 -6.59 0.27
CA GLY A 85 -1.79 -6.04 -0.47
C GLY A 85 -1.39 -4.92 -1.43
N ARG A 86 -0.51 -4.01 -1.02
CA ARG A 86 -0.01 -2.92 -1.89
C ARG A 86 0.81 -3.43 -3.07
N LEU A 87 1.58 -4.51 -2.89
CA LEU A 87 2.32 -5.16 -3.99
C LEU A 87 1.38 -5.83 -5.00
N HIS A 88 0.29 -6.45 -4.53
CA HIS A 88 -0.78 -6.93 -5.40
C HIS A 88 -1.38 -5.79 -6.25
N GLN A 89 -1.68 -4.63 -5.63
CA GLN A 89 -2.18 -3.47 -6.36
C GLN A 89 -1.20 -2.94 -7.43
N LEU A 90 0.10 -2.94 -7.15
CA LEU A 90 1.12 -2.55 -8.15
C LEU A 90 1.15 -3.48 -9.37
N ARG A 91 0.76 -4.75 -9.19
CA ARG A 91 0.62 -5.73 -10.27
C ARG A 91 -0.75 -5.69 -10.97
N GLY A 92 -1.65 -4.80 -10.55
CA GLY A 92 -3.03 -4.76 -11.05
C GLY A 92 -3.92 -5.89 -10.52
N GLU A 93 -3.45 -6.64 -9.52
CA GLU A 93 -4.16 -7.75 -8.88
C GLU A 93 -5.07 -7.19 -7.77
N TRP A 94 -6.07 -6.41 -8.18
CA TRP A 94 -6.88 -5.59 -7.28
C TRP A 94 -7.71 -6.40 -6.30
N GLU A 95 -8.24 -7.54 -6.76
CA GLU A 95 -9.10 -8.44 -5.99
C GLU A 95 -8.29 -9.20 -4.95
N GLU A 96 -7.11 -9.69 -5.33
CA GLU A 96 -6.14 -10.38 -4.47
C GLU A 96 -5.62 -9.46 -3.36
N ALA A 97 -5.53 -8.15 -3.60
CA ALA A 97 -5.09 -7.20 -2.59
C ALA A 97 -6.08 -7.03 -1.43
N ILE A 98 -7.39 -7.17 -1.67
CA ILE A 98 -8.46 -6.88 -0.71
C ILE A 98 -8.30 -7.65 0.61
N PRO A 99 -8.17 -8.99 0.64
CA PRO A 99 -8.08 -9.73 1.90
C PRO A 99 -6.88 -9.31 2.76
N TYR A 100 -5.74 -9.01 2.13
CA TYR A 100 -4.57 -8.52 2.85
C TYR A 100 -4.81 -7.13 3.44
N LEU A 101 -5.39 -6.21 2.66
CA LEU A 101 -5.63 -4.86 3.16
C LEU A 101 -6.70 -4.83 4.26
N LEU A 102 -7.72 -5.69 4.19
CA LEU A 102 -8.68 -5.87 5.28
C LEU A 102 -8.01 -6.39 6.56
N ALA A 103 -7.14 -7.40 6.43
CA ALA A 103 -6.39 -7.95 7.56
C ALA A 103 -5.39 -6.93 8.14
N ALA A 104 -4.81 -6.07 7.32
CA ALA A 104 -3.98 -4.97 7.77
C ALA A 104 -4.81 -3.94 8.57
N ARG A 105 -5.99 -3.58 8.06
CA ARG A 105 -6.85 -2.53 8.60
C ARG A 105 -7.15 -2.72 10.09
N THR A 106 -7.37 -3.97 10.53
CA THR A 106 -7.72 -4.29 11.93
C THR A 106 -6.61 -3.97 12.93
N ARG A 107 -5.37 -3.76 12.46
CA ARG A 107 -4.18 -3.51 13.29
C ARG A 107 -3.59 -2.12 13.09
N MET A 108 -4.12 -1.35 12.13
CA MET A 108 -3.60 -0.02 11.79
C MET A 108 -4.35 1.07 12.53
N THR A 109 -3.64 2.16 12.82
CA THR A 109 -4.23 3.37 13.39
C THR A 109 -3.73 4.60 12.63
N ASN A 110 -4.36 5.76 12.85
CA ASN A 110 -3.82 7.04 12.40
C ASN A 110 -3.52 7.10 10.89
N GLU A 111 -2.37 7.67 10.48
CA GLU A 111 -1.98 7.79 9.08
C GLU A 111 -1.91 6.43 8.36
N ASP A 112 -1.49 5.38 9.08
CA ASP A 112 -1.37 4.05 8.50
C ASP A 112 -2.74 3.44 8.20
N LEU A 113 -3.73 3.66 9.08
CA LEU A 113 -5.11 3.28 8.82
C LEU A 113 -5.67 4.03 7.61
N MET A 114 -5.46 5.36 7.55
CA MET A 114 -5.90 6.16 6.41
C MET A 114 -5.31 5.66 5.09
N ALA A 115 -4.02 5.31 5.09
CA ALA A 115 -3.36 4.79 3.90
C ALA A 115 -3.88 3.40 3.49
N VAL A 116 -4.24 2.55 4.45
CA VAL A 116 -4.90 1.27 4.18
C VAL A 116 -6.31 1.49 3.64
N ASP A 117 -7.07 2.42 4.20
CA ASP A 117 -8.44 2.71 3.74
C ASP A 117 -8.44 3.30 2.32
N GLN A 118 -7.48 4.18 1.98
CA GLN A 118 -7.27 4.62 0.59
C GLN A 118 -6.91 3.47 -0.35
N ALA A 119 -6.07 2.55 0.10
CA ALA A 119 -5.72 1.37 -0.67
C ALA A 119 -6.93 0.46 -0.90
N LEU A 120 -7.72 0.17 0.14
CA LEU A 120 -8.96 -0.61 0.03
C LEU A 120 -9.97 0.04 -0.90
N PHE A 121 -10.20 1.34 -0.73
CA PHE A 121 -11.07 2.12 -1.60
C PHE A 121 -10.67 1.99 -3.06
N LEU A 122 -9.37 2.12 -3.36
CA LEU A 122 -8.87 1.93 -4.73
C LEU A 122 -9.14 0.52 -5.24
N SER A 123 -8.81 -0.52 -4.46
CA SER A 123 -9.10 -1.91 -4.86
C SER A 123 -10.58 -2.15 -5.13
N TYR A 124 -11.47 -1.71 -4.23
CA TYR A 124 -12.91 -1.85 -4.41
C TYR A 124 -13.42 -1.15 -5.66
N THR A 125 -12.96 0.07 -5.93
CA THR A 125 -13.39 0.81 -7.12
C THR A 125 -12.87 0.22 -8.43
N GLN A 126 -11.73 -0.46 -8.42
CA GLN A 126 -11.17 -1.15 -9.58
C GLN A 126 -11.87 -2.49 -9.85
N THR A 127 -12.43 -3.13 -8.82
CA THR A 127 -13.16 -4.40 -8.94
C THR A 127 -14.69 -4.24 -9.01
N GLY A 128 -15.19 -3.00 -9.08
CA GLY A 128 -16.62 -2.70 -9.19
C GLY A 128 -17.41 -2.83 -7.88
N LYS A 129 -16.72 -3.05 -6.75
CA LYS A 129 -17.28 -3.18 -5.39
C LYS A 129 -17.63 -1.83 -4.77
N PHE A 130 -18.47 -1.06 -5.46
CA PHE A 130 -18.76 0.33 -5.09
C PHE A 130 -19.53 0.47 -3.78
N ALA A 131 -20.34 -0.53 -3.42
CA ALA A 131 -21.07 -0.53 -2.14
C ALA A 131 -20.10 -0.63 -0.96
N GLU A 132 -19.11 -1.51 -1.06
CA GLU A 132 -18.05 -1.70 -0.07
C GLU A 132 -17.14 -0.48 0.00
N ALA A 133 -16.78 0.11 -1.15
CA ALA A 133 -16.04 1.36 -1.20
C ALA A 133 -16.78 2.50 -0.49
N ARG A 134 -18.10 2.61 -0.72
CA ARG A 134 -18.96 3.62 -0.08
C ARG A 134 -19.05 3.39 1.43
N SER A 135 -19.32 2.16 1.86
CA SER A 135 -19.44 1.81 3.27
C SER A 135 -18.16 2.13 4.05
N LEU A 136 -17.00 1.79 3.47
CA LEU A 136 -15.69 2.10 4.05
C LEU A 136 -15.48 3.60 4.30
N VAL A 137 -15.78 4.44 3.31
CA VAL A 137 -15.55 5.89 3.45
C VAL A 137 -16.60 6.55 4.35
N GLU A 138 -17.83 6.07 4.36
CA GLU A 138 -18.88 6.55 5.29
C GLU A 138 -18.56 6.21 6.74
N GLU A 139 -18.00 5.03 7.01
CA GLU A 139 -17.44 4.67 8.32
C GLU A 139 -16.32 5.66 8.71
N GLY A 140 -15.38 5.91 7.80
CA GLY A 140 -14.31 6.89 7.98
C GLY A 140 -14.82 8.30 8.34
N VAL A 141 -15.85 8.79 7.64
CA VAL A 141 -16.50 10.08 7.94
C VAL A 141 -17.17 10.09 9.30
N ARG A 142 -17.86 9.02 9.68
CA ARG A 142 -18.60 8.91 10.96
C ARG A 142 -17.68 8.77 12.17
N SER A 143 -16.51 8.16 12.00
CA SER A 143 -15.54 7.93 13.09
C SER A 143 -14.99 9.21 13.75
N GLY A 144 -15.26 10.40 13.20
CA GLY A 144 -14.70 11.66 13.70
C GLY A 144 -13.19 11.78 13.46
N SER A 145 -12.63 10.95 12.57
CA SER A 145 -11.21 10.96 12.21
C SER A 145 -10.74 12.35 11.76
N ARG A 146 -9.51 12.72 12.13
CA ARG A 146 -8.85 13.93 11.60
C ARG A 146 -8.73 13.93 10.07
N PHE A 147 -8.87 12.75 9.44
CA PHE A 147 -8.86 12.58 7.98
C PHE A 147 -10.26 12.62 7.34
N ARG A 148 -11.26 13.22 8.02
CA ARG A 148 -12.63 13.33 7.51
C ARG A 148 -12.70 13.94 6.10
N GLN A 149 -11.85 14.92 5.81
CA GLN A 149 -11.83 15.58 4.50
C GLN A 149 -11.35 14.65 3.38
N GLU A 150 -10.40 13.78 3.67
CA GLU A 150 -9.90 12.75 2.75
C GLU A 150 -10.99 11.73 2.43
N TYR A 151 -11.76 11.29 3.43
CA TYR A 151 -12.91 10.40 3.20
C TYR A 151 -14.01 11.06 2.36
N LEU A 152 -14.31 12.35 2.60
CA LEU A 152 -15.28 13.09 1.79
C LEU A 152 -14.84 13.21 0.33
N LYS A 153 -13.53 13.43 0.07
CA LYS A 153 -12.99 13.44 -1.30
C LYS A 153 -13.16 12.08 -1.99
N MET A 154 -12.90 10.98 -1.29
CA MET A 154 -13.11 9.64 -1.83
C MET A 154 -14.61 9.38 -2.12
N LEU A 155 -15.50 9.74 -1.20
CA LEU A 155 -16.94 9.62 -1.40
C LEU A 155 -17.42 10.43 -2.62
N ALA A 156 -16.95 11.67 -2.78
CA ALA A 156 -17.28 12.51 -3.93
C ALA A 156 -16.77 11.90 -5.26
N SER A 157 -15.66 11.15 -5.25
CA SER A 157 -15.15 10.48 -6.44
C SER A 157 -16.04 9.31 -6.91
N LEU A 158 -16.81 8.69 -5.99
CA LEU A 158 -17.77 7.64 -6.35
C LEU A 158 -19.02 8.18 -7.05
N GLN A 159 -19.39 9.45 -6.80
CA GLN A 159 -20.58 10.07 -7.40
C GLN A 159 -20.37 10.53 -8.84
N LYS A 160 -19.11 10.59 -9.29
CA LYS A 160 -18.72 11.00 -10.65
C LYS A 160 -18.56 9.83 -11.62
N LYS A 161 -18.72 8.60 -11.15
CA LYS A 161 -18.66 7.36 -11.93
C LYS A 161 -20.08 6.80 -12.06
#